data_AF-A0A837AF49-F1
#
_entry.id   AF-A0A837AF49-F1
#
_cell.length_a   1.000
_cell.length_b   1.000
_cell.length_c   1.000
_cell.angle_alpha   90.00
_cell.angle_beta   90.00
_cell.angle_gamma   90.00
#
_symmetry.space_group_name_H-M   'P 1'
#
loop_
_entity.id
_entity.type
_entity.pdbx_description
1 polymer ?
#
loop_
_entity_poly.entity_id
_entity_poly.type
_entity_poly.pdbx_seq_one_letter_code
_entity_poly.pdbx_strand_id
1 'polypeptide(L)'
;MTAIYFDGKCRYIPDQQTLAKITCNEFYELQKLATEFKTNKEWEMALACLYKAKYLAVSNNHAPELQYVMRLALFLQQANRFEESKAELQELFETVDVHTQNLVKGLNRDQALLSQKFKALYLETLFDKARLIYKRGKCIQEAEHFGELSLQYRKEVEYLDNIIDEQVSLDIDEMKLEIAEYSATEQLENESGRSKYNNVLNFVVGLGFITVLIYILLV
;
A
#
# COMPACT_ATOMS: atom_id res chain seq x y z
N MET A 1 -16.78 0.59 22.79
CA MET A 1 -17.28 1.93 22.40
C MET A 1 -16.30 2.48 21.40
N THR A 2 -16.74 2.83 20.19
CA THR A 2 -15.89 3.47 19.19
C THR A 2 -15.63 4.90 19.65
N ALA A 3 -14.37 5.33 19.65
CA ALA A 3 -14.03 6.70 20.02
C ALA A 3 -14.67 7.67 19.00
N ILE A 4 -15.36 8.69 19.50
CA ILE A 4 -15.91 9.76 18.68
C ILE A 4 -14.84 10.84 18.59
N TYR A 5 -14.28 11.05 17.40
CA TYR A 5 -13.30 12.11 17.13
C TYR A 5 -13.92 13.30 16.40
N PHE A 6 -14.96 13.07 15.59
CA PHE A 6 -15.60 14.12 14.81
C PHE A 6 -17.09 14.18 15.13
N ASP A 7 -17.51 15.26 15.78
CA ASP A 7 -18.91 15.49 16.16
C ASP A 7 -19.68 16.12 15.00
N GLY A 8 -20.14 15.27 14.06
CA GLY A 8 -21.01 15.66 12.95
C GLY A 8 -22.48 15.43 13.28
N LYS A 9 -23.30 16.48 13.21
CA LYS A 9 -24.72 16.41 13.60
C LYS A 9 -25.62 15.65 12.62
N CYS A 10 -25.21 15.53 11.37
CA CYS A 10 -26.00 14.85 10.33
C CYS A 10 -25.09 14.21 9.28
N ARG A 11 -25.55 13.10 8.69
CA ARG A 11 -24.86 12.42 7.59
C ARG A 11 -25.39 12.92 6.25
N TYR A 12 -24.51 12.95 5.25
CA TYR A 12 -24.93 13.21 3.87
C TYR A 12 -25.73 12.04 3.32
N ILE A 13 -26.93 12.34 2.83
CA ILE A 13 -27.78 11.40 2.10
C ILE A 13 -28.25 12.12 0.83
N PRO A 14 -27.88 11.64 -0.38
CA PRO A 14 -28.36 12.25 -1.61
C PRO A 14 -29.86 12.01 -1.80
N ASP A 15 -30.52 12.96 -2.46
CA ASP A 15 -31.90 12.76 -2.94
C ASP A 15 -31.97 11.61 -3.96
N GLN A 16 -33.06 10.84 -3.93
CA GLN A 16 -33.28 9.70 -4.80
C GLN A 16 -33.35 10.09 -6.28
N GLN A 17 -33.91 11.25 -6.62
CA GLN A 17 -33.98 11.72 -8.01
C GLN A 17 -32.59 12.10 -8.53
N THR A 18 -31.77 12.76 -7.72
CA THR A 18 -30.36 13.04 -8.04
C THR A 18 -29.58 11.75 -8.24
N LEU A 19 -29.73 10.77 -7.34
CA LEU A 19 -29.02 9.50 -7.46
C LEU A 19 -29.46 8.72 -8.72
N ALA A 20 -30.75 8.75 -9.07
CA ALA A 20 -31.28 8.10 -10.27
C ALA A 20 -30.75 8.69 -11.59
N LYS A 21 -30.36 9.98 -11.60
CA LYS A 21 -29.73 10.62 -12.76
C LYS A 21 -28.30 10.16 -13.00
N ILE A 22 -27.64 9.57 -12.00
CA ILE A 22 -26.26 9.09 -12.10
C ILE A 22 -26.30 7.63 -12.57
N THR A 23 -26.20 7.43 -13.88
CA THR A 23 -26.23 6.10 -14.51
C THR A 23 -24.88 5.37 -14.46
N CYS A 24 -23.78 6.09 -14.30
CA CYS A 24 -22.43 5.52 -14.20
C CYS A 24 -22.28 4.64 -12.95
N ASN A 25 -21.66 3.46 -13.11
CA ASN A 25 -21.39 2.50 -12.03
C ASN A 25 -19.88 2.17 -11.89
N GLU A 26 -19.01 2.96 -12.51
CA GLU A 26 -17.57 2.78 -12.45
C GLU A 26 -16.95 3.76 -11.46
N PHE A 27 -16.11 3.27 -10.55
CA PHE A 27 -15.56 4.08 -9.45
C PHE A 27 -14.81 5.32 -9.95
N TYR A 28 -13.83 5.16 -10.83
CA TYR A 28 -12.99 6.26 -11.30
C TYR A 28 -13.75 7.24 -12.22
N GLU A 29 -14.73 6.76 -12.98
CA GLU A 29 -15.59 7.64 -13.78
C GLU A 29 -16.50 8.49 -12.88
N LEU A 30 -17.05 7.93 -11.81
CA LEU A 30 -17.78 8.72 -10.80
C LEU A 30 -16.90 9.79 -10.14
N GLN A 31 -15.63 9.46 -9.88
CA GLN A 31 -14.64 10.42 -9.36
C GLN A 31 -14.37 11.57 -10.35
N LYS A 32 -14.39 11.29 -11.65
CA LYS A 32 -14.23 12.30 -12.71
C LYS A 32 -15.48 13.16 -12.87
N LEU A 33 -16.65 12.53 -12.97
CA LEU A 33 -17.95 13.21 -13.04
C LEU A 33 -18.17 14.15 -11.86
N ALA A 34 -17.79 13.73 -10.64
CA ALA A 34 -17.86 14.60 -9.47
C ALA A 34 -17.05 15.90 -9.67
N THR A 35 -15.85 15.83 -10.26
CA THR A 35 -15.03 17.02 -10.55
C THR A 35 -15.67 17.93 -11.59
N GLU A 36 -16.28 17.34 -12.61
CA GLU A 36 -16.99 18.07 -13.67
C GLU A 36 -18.19 18.82 -13.10
N PHE A 37 -19.09 18.13 -12.38
CA PHE A 37 -20.22 18.76 -11.71
C PHE A 37 -19.80 19.85 -10.72
N LYS A 38 -18.72 19.61 -9.95
CA LYS A 38 -18.16 20.64 -9.07
C LYS A 38 -17.75 21.89 -9.85
N THR A 39 -17.06 21.71 -10.98
CA THR A 39 -16.58 22.81 -11.84
C THR A 39 -17.77 23.63 -12.34
N ASN A 40 -18.88 22.97 -12.66
CA ASN A 40 -20.14 23.59 -13.07
C ASN A 40 -20.98 24.14 -11.90
N LYS A 41 -20.48 24.03 -10.66
CA LYS A 41 -21.18 24.40 -9.40
C LYS A 41 -22.45 23.58 -9.12
N GLU A 42 -22.58 22.41 -9.74
CA GLU A 42 -23.66 21.44 -9.54
C GLU A 42 -23.35 20.54 -8.32
N TRP A 43 -23.34 21.15 -7.13
CA TRP A 43 -22.88 20.48 -5.90
C TRP A 43 -23.63 19.19 -5.55
N GLU A 44 -24.96 19.17 -5.69
CA GLU A 44 -25.74 17.97 -5.36
C GLU A 44 -25.39 16.78 -6.26
N MET A 45 -25.15 17.02 -7.55
CA MET A 45 -24.70 15.97 -8.48
C MET A 45 -23.28 15.51 -8.14
N ALA A 46 -22.38 16.46 -7.85
CA ALA A 46 -21.00 16.15 -7.48
C ALA A 46 -20.91 15.29 -6.22
N LEU A 47 -21.68 15.65 -5.18
CA LEU A 47 -21.73 14.92 -3.92
C LEU A 47 -22.36 13.54 -4.09
N ALA A 48 -23.44 13.43 -4.86
CA ALA A 48 -24.09 12.15 -5.13
C ALA A 48 -23.19 11.19 -5.92
N CYS A 49 -22.36 11.69 -6.86
CA CYS A 49 -21.34 10.88 -7.54
C CYS A 49 -20.33 10.30 -6.54
N LEU A 50 -19.83 11.11 -5.61
CA LEU A 50 -18.86 10.65 -4.60
C LEU A 50 -19.48 9.69 -3.60
N TYR A 51 -20.71 9.93 -3.16
CA TYR A 51 -21.47 9.01 -2.32
C TYR A 51 -21.63 7.64 -2.99
N LYS A 52 -22.03 7.63 -4.27
CA LYS A 52 -22.15 6.39 -5.05
C LYS A 52 -20.80 5.69 -5.23
N ALA A 53 -19.73 6.45 -5.51
CA ALA A 53 -18.38 5.90 -5.62
C ALA A 53 -17.91 5.24 -4.31
N LYS A 54 -18.18 5.87 -3.16
CA LYS A 54 -17.90 5.29 -1.83
C LYS A 54 -18.62 3.95 -1.66
N TYR A 55 -19.92 3.91 -1.95
CA TYR A 55 -20.72 2.69 -1.84
C TYR A 55 -20.20 1.55 -2.74
N LEU A 56 -19.80 1.87 -3.98
CA LEU A 56 -19.21 0.90 -4.90
C LEU A 56 -17.86 0.37 -4.39
N ALA A 57 -17.00 1.23 -3.84
CA ALA A 57 -15.74 0.80 -3.27
C ALA A 57 -15.93 -0.23 -2.15
N VAL A 58 -16.86 0.06 -1.22
CA VAL A 58 -17.22 -0.87 -0.14
C VAL A 58 -17.80 -2.17 -0.69
N SER A 59 -18.77 -2.08 -1.62
CA SER A 59 -19.46 -3.25 -2.18
C SER A 59 -18.51 -4.19 -2.93
N ASN A 60 -17.48 -3.64 -3.57
CA ASN A 60 -16.49 -4.40 -4.33
C ASN A 60 -15.26 -4.80 -3.49
N ASN A 61 -15.26 -4.52 -2.18
CA ASN A 61 -14.11 -4.67 -1.29
C ASN A 61 -12.83 -4.03 -1.86
N HIS A 62 -13.00 -2.92 -2.56
CA HIS A 62 -11.93 -2.13 -3.16
C HIS A 62 -11.45 -1.11 -2.12
N ALA A 63 -10.12 -0.97 -1.97
CA ALA A 63 -9.48 0.03 -1.13
C ALA A 63 -8.83 1.11 -2.02
N PRO A 64 -9.54 2.19 -2.38
CA PRO A 64 -9.00 3.24 -3.24
C PRO A 64 -7.89 4.01 -2.54
N GLU A 65 -7.09 4.75 -3.31
CA GLU A 65 -6.09 5.65 -2.76
C GLU A 65 -6.72 6.70 -1.83
N LEU A 66 -6.00 7.07 -0.75
CA LEU A 66 -6.48 8.00 0.28
C LEU A 66 -7.04 9.31 -0.29
N GLN A 67 -6.44 9.79 -1.39
CA GLN A 67 -6.90 10.99 -2.08
C GLN A 67 -8.35 10.90 -2.55
N TYR A 68 -8.85 9.71 -2.92
CA TYR A 68 -10.23 9.48 -3.36
C TYR A 68 -11.16 9.22 -2.19
N VAL A 69 -10.68 8.52 -1.17
CA VAL A 69 -11.42 8.23 0.07
C VAL A 69 -11.88 9.54 0.76
N MET A 70 -11.01 10.54 0.81
CA MET A 70 -11.29 11.82 1.50
C MET A 70 -12.18 12.79 0.70
N ARG A 71 -12.49 12.51 -0.58
CA ARG A 71 -13.10 13.51 -1.47
C ARG A 71 -14.49 13.93 -1.05
N LEU A 72 -15.31 13.00 -0.55
CA LEU A 72 -16.67 13.33 -0.15
C LEU A 72 -16.67 14.34 1.00
N ALA A 73 -15.89 14.10 2.06
CA ALA A 73 -15.72 15.04 3.16
C ALA A 73 -15.23 16.42 2.68
N LEU A 74 -14.25 16.45 1.76
CA LEU A 74 -13.72 17.71 1.21
C LEU A 74 -14.73 18.45 0.34
N PHE A 75 -15.53 17.76 -0.48
CA PHE A 75 -16.55 18.40 -1.31
C PHE A 75 -17.72 18.91 -0.47
N LEU A 76 -18.13 18.18 0.57
CA LEU A 76 -19.11 18.64 1.55
C LEU A 76 -18.65 19.95 2.19
N GLN A 77 -17.39 20.01 2.62
CA GLN A 77 -16.80 21.25 3.14
C GLN A 77 -16.87 22.39 2.12
N GLN A 78 -16.46 22.15 0.87
CA GLN A 78 -16.46 23.17 -0.19
C GLN A 78 -17.87 23.68 -0.54
N ALA A 79 -18.89 22.84 -0.36
CA ALA A 79 -20.30 23.20 -0.49
C ALA A 79 -20.89 23.86 0.78
N ASN A 80 -20.05 24.21 1.77
CA ASN A 80 -20.45 24.74 3.09
C ASN A 80 -21.31 23.80 3.94
N ARG A 81 -21.26 22.49 3.68
CA ARG A 81 -21.97 21.42 4.42
C ARG A 81 -21.06 20.84 5.49
N PHE A 82 -20.68 21.67 6.46
CA PHE A 82 -19.65 21.33 7.45
C PHE A 82 -20.02 20.17 8.37
N GLU A 83 -21.27 20.12 8.86
CA GLU A 83 -21.71 19.05 9.77
C GLU A 83 -21.69 17.67 9.11
N GLU A 84 -22.05 17.62 7.82
CA GLU A 84 -22.00 16.39 7.03
C GLU A 84 -20.56 16.00 6.70
N SER A 85 -19.70 16.98 6.44
CA SER A 85 -18.26 16.76 6.27
C SER A 85 -17.64 16.13 7.53
N LYS A 86 -18.01 16.60 8.73
CA LYS A 86 -17.56 16.01 10.00
C LYS A 86 -18.08 14.58 10.20
N ALA A 87 -19.35 14.33 9.90
CA ALA A 87 -19.91 12.99 10.00
C ALA A 87 -19.22 12.01 9.03
N GLU A 88 -18.88 12.46 7.83
CA GLU A 88 -18.09 11.68 6.87
C GLU A 88 -16.69 11.38 7.42
N LEU A 89 -16.00 12.34 8.04
CA LEU A 89 -14.70 12.09 8.70
C LEU A 89 -14.80 11.03 9.80
N GLN A 90 -15.88 11.02 10.58
CA GLN A 90 -16.13 9.99 11.59
C GLN A 90 -16.31 8.61 10.95
N GLU A 91 -17.08 8.49 9.87
CA GLU A 91 -17.21 7.22 9.15
C GLU A 91 -15.86 6.74 8.57
N LEU A 92 -15.05 7.65 8.05
CA LEU A 92 -13.70 7.34 7.56
C LEU A 92 -12.75 6.89 8.69
N PHE A 93 -12.89 7.44 9.89
CA PHE A 93 -12.14 7.00 11.06
C PHE A 93 -12.55 5.59 11.49
N GLU A 94 -13.85 5.32 11.53
CA GLU A 94 -14.41 4.02 11.94
C GLU A 94 -14.03 2.88 10.99
N THR A 95 -13.70 3.21 9.73
CA THR A 95 -13.37 2.25 8.68
C THR A 95 -11.87 2.09 8.41
N VAL A 96 -11.01 2.81 9.14
CA VAL A 96 -9.55 2.79 8.90
C VAL A 96 -8.95 1.38 8.96
N ASP A 97 -9.37 0.57 9.92
CA ASP A 97 -8.84 -0.79 10.10
C ASP A 97 -9.25 -1.70 8.95
N VAL A 98 -10.49 -1.60 8.48
CA VAL A 98 -10.99 -2.38 7.34
C VAL A 98 -10.27 -1.95 6.05
N HIS A 99 -10.10 -0.65 5.84
CA HIS A 99 -9.42 -0.12 4.67
C HIS A 99 -7.96 -0.58 4.61
N THR A 100 -7.24 -0.48 5.72
CA THR A 100 -5.82 -0.85 5.81
C THR A 100 -5.62 -2.36 5.65
N GLN A 101 -6.48 -3.19 6.24
CA GLN A 101 -6.47 -4.64 6.03
C GLN A 101 -6.66 -5.01 4.56
N ASN A 102 -7.56 -4.32 3.85
CA ASN A 102 -7.77 -4.55 2.42
C ASN A 102 -6.55 -4.15 1.58
N LEU A 103 -5.84 -3.06 1.95
CA LEU A 103 -4.62 -2.64 1.24
C LEU A 103 -3.48 -3.66 1.36
N VAL A 104 -3.32 -4.29 2.52
CA VAL A 104 -2.23 -5.26 2.75
C VAL A 104 -2.62 -6.70 2.42
N LYS A 105 -3.85 -6.91 1.94
CA LYS A 105 -4.36 -8.25 1.64
C LYS A 105 -3.55 -8.88 0.50
N GLY A 106 -3.00 -10.07 0.74
CA GLY A 106 -2.20 -10.79 -0.25
C GLY A 106 -0.70 -10.45 -0.23
N LEU A 107 -0.26 -9.57 0.68
CA LEU A 107 1.17 -9.39 0.96
C LEU A 107 1.63 -10.52 1.89
N ASN A 108 2.71 -11.20 1.49
CA ASN A 108 3.21 -12.39 2.20
C ASN A 108 4.24 -12.09 3.31
N ARG A 109 4.89 -10.91 3.27
CA ARG A 109 5.95 -10.51 4.21
C ARG A 109 5.57 -9.18 4.87
N ASP A 110 5.91 -9.03 6.15
CA ASP A 110 5.76 -7.81 6.96
C ASP A 110 4.36 -7.18 6.96
N GLN A 111 3.32 -7.98 6.74
CA GLN A 111 1.95 -7.52 6.64
C GLN A 111 1.51 -6.72 7.88
N ALA A 112 1.94 -7.13 9.07
CA ALA A 112 1.63 -6.43 10.32
C ALA A 112 2.30 -5.05 10.40
N LEU A 113 3.56 -4.94 9.97
CA LEU A 113 4.31 -3.68 9.98
C LEU A 113 3.78 -2.71 8.91
N LEU A 114 3.53 -3.23 7.71
CA LEU A 114 2.89 -2.47 6.62
C LEU A 114 1.48 -2.03 6.99
N SER A 115 0.69 -2.88 7.66
CA SER A 115 -0.64 -2.50 8.15
C SER A 115 -0.58 -1.36 9.16
N GLN A 116 0.40 -1.37 10.07
CA GLN A 116 0.62 -0.27 11.01
C GLN A 116 0.99 1.02 10.25
N LYS A 117 1.92 0.95 9.29
CA LYS A 117 2.32 2.09 8.47
C LYS A 117 1.15 2.68 7.69
N PHE A 118 0.38 1.86 6.99
CA PHE A 118 -0.75 2.35 6.21
C PHE A 118 -1.86 2.93 7.10
N LYS A 119 -2.05 2.38 8.30
CA LYS A 119 -2.95 2.97 9.30
C LYS A 119 -2.48 4.33 9.77
N ALA A 120 -1.20 4.46 10.13
CA ALA A 120 -0.62 5.74 10.53
C ALA A 120 -0.72 6.78 9.40
N LEU A 121 -0.43 6.39 8.15
CA LEU A 121 -0.57 7.28 6.98
C LEU A 121 -2.01 7.72 6.75
N TYR A 122 -2.97 6.79 6.86
CA TYR A 122 -4.39 7.11 6.75
C TYR A 122 -4.81 8.14 7.81
N LEU A 123 -4.44 7.90 9.07
CA LEU A 123 -4.81 8.77 10.18
C LEU A 123 -4.11 10.14 10.09
N GLU A 124 -2.83 10.20 9.70
CA GLU A 124 -2.11 11.45 9.42
C GLU A 124 -2.89 12.32 8.44
N THR A 125 -3.31 11.72 7.32
CA THR A 125 -4.01 12.42 6.25
C THR A 125 -5.43 12.79 6.68
N LEU A 126 -6.14 11.90 7.36
CA LEU A 126 -7.48 12.14 7.88
C LEU A 126 -7.49 13.35 8.82
N PHE A 127 -6.57 13.38 9.79
CA PHE A 127 -6.47 14.47 10.76
C PHE A 127 -5.97 15.78 10.13
N ASP A 128 -5.07 15.74 9.12
CA ASP A 128 -4.73 16.94 8.36
C ASP A 128 -5.95 17.53 7.63
N LYS A 129 -6.77 16.69 6.98
CA LYS A 129 -8.00 17.17 6.33
C LYS A 129 -9.03 17.65 7.33
N ALA A 130 -9.18 16.98 8.47
CA ALA A 130 -10.03 17.44 9.56
C ALA A 130 -9.61 18.83 10.04
N ARG A 131 -8.32 19.06 10.30
CA ARG A 131 -7.79 20.39 10.65
C ARG A 131 -8.22 21.47 9.66
N LEU A 132 -8.09 21.21 8.36
CA LEU A 132 -8.47 22.18 7.33
C LEU A 132 -9.99 22.44 7.32
N ILE A 133 -10.80 21.39 7.47
CA ILE A 133 -12.26 21.48 7.49
C ILE A 133 -12.73 22.28 8.72
N TYR A 134 -12.25 21.95 9.92
CA TYR A 134 -12.61 22.62 11.17
C TYR A 134 -12.13 24.07 11.20
N LYS A 135 -10.93 24.35 10.68
CA LYS A 135 -10.43 25.73 10.55
C LYS A 135 -11.33 26.58 9.65
N ARG A 136 -11.81 26.04 8.53
CA ARG A 136 -12.78 26.73 7.65
C ARG A 136 -14.15 26.89 8.30
N GLY A 137 -14.55 25.93 9.14
CA GLY A 137 -15.76 26.00 9.97
C GLY A 137 -15.65 26.92 11.19
N LYS A 138 -14.51 27.61 11.39
CA LYS A 138 -14.20 28.50 12.54
C LYS A 138 -14.11 27.77 13.90
N CYS A 139 -13.92 26.46 13.89
CA CYS A 139 -13.64 25.64 15.07
C CYS A 139 -12.11 25.55 15.27
N ILE A 140 -11.51 26.62 15.80
CA ILE A 140 -10.05 26.79 15.79
C ILE A 140 -9.35 25.84 16.75
N GLN A 141 -9.90 25.64 17.95
CA GLN A 141 -9.28 24.79 18.98
C GLN A 141 -9.24 23.32 18.52
N GLU A 142 -10.34 22.83 17.96
CA GLU A 142 -10.42 21.48 17.41
C GLU A 142 -9.49 21.32 16.20
N ALA A 143 -9.38 22.36 15.37
CA ALA A 143 -8.43 22.35 14.25
C ALA A 143 -6.97 22.24 14.73
N GLU A 144 -6.59 22.96 15.78
CA GLU A 144 -5.25 22.85 16.39
C GLU A 144 -5.01 21.44 16.92
N HIS A 145 -5.97 20.89 17.66
CA HIS A 145 -5.90 19.52 18.17
C HIS A 145 -5.70 18.48 17.05
N PHE A 146 -6.47 18.58 15.94
CA PHE A 146 -6.28 17.69 14.80
C PHE A 146 -4.92 17.91 14.10
N GLY A 147 -4.37 19.12 14.15
CA GLY A 147 -3.00 19.39 13.69
C GLY A 147 -1.94 18.65 14.51
N GLU A 148 -2.10 18.60 15.83
CA GLU A 148 -1.23 17.84 16.73
C GLU A 148 -1.33 16.33 16.48
N LEU A 149 -2.54 15.80 16.33
CA LEU A 149 -2.76 14.39 16.00
C LEU A 149 -2.15 14.01 14.65
N SER A 150 -2.35 14.84 13.62
CA SER A 150 -1.72 14.62 12.31
C SER A 150 -0.19 14.60 12.43
N LEU A 151 0.41 15.52 13.19
CA LEU A 151 1.85 15.54 13.43
C LEU A 151 2.34 14.30 14.19
N GLN A 152 1.57 13.80 15.16
CA GLN A 152 1.89 12.58 15.88
C GLN A 152 1.94 11.39 14.92
N TYR A 153 0.93 11.20 14.09
CA TYR A 153 0.91 10.11 13.12
C TYR A 153 1.98 10.26 12.03
N ARG A 154 2.35 11.49 11.64
CA ARG A 154 3.49 11.70 10.74
C ARG A 154 4.80 11.17 11.33
N LYS A 155 5.07 11.46 12.61
CA LYS A 155 6.24 10.93 13.31
C LYS A 155 6.20 9.41 13.42
N GLU A 156 5.01 8.84 13.61
CA GLU A 156 4.81 7.39 13.60
C GLU A 156 5.13 6.77 12.24
N VAL A 157 4.68 7.40 11.13
CA VAL A 157 5.05 6.98 9.77
C VAL A 157 6.56 7.04 9.58
N GLU A 158 7.23 8.13 9.96
CA GLU A 158 8.68 8.27 9.85
C GLU A 158 9.43 7.19 10.65
N TYR A 159 8.94 6.86 11.85
CA TYR A 159 9.50 5.77 12.66
C TYR A 159 9.35 4.40 11.98
N LEU A 160 8.15 4.11 11.45
CA LEU A 160 7.86 2.84 10.77
C LEU A 160 8.63 2.71 9.45
N ASP A 161 8.84 3.82 8.73
CA ASP A 161 9.68 3.85 7.53
C ASP A 161 11.11 3.41 7.84
N ASN A 162 11.71 3.94 8.91
CA ASN A 162 13.05 3.54 9.32
C ASN A 162 13.15 2.04 9.64
N ILE A 163 12.14 1.46 10.32
CA ILE A 163 12.12 0.02 10.62
C ILE A 163 12.00 -0.80 9.34
N ILE A 164 11.12 -0.39 8.42
CA ILE A 164 10.91 -1.10 7.15
C ILE A 164 12.19 -1.05 6.31
N ASP A 165 12.86 0.11 6.23
CA ASP A 165 14.10 0.27 5.49
C ASP A 165 15.24 -0.59 6.07
N GLU A 166 15.34 -0.67 7.41
CA GLU A 166 16.28 -1.57 8.08
C GLU A 166 15.99 -3.04 7.75
N GLN A 167 14.71 -3.47 7.81
CA GLN A 167 14.31 -4.82 7.47
C GLN A 167 14.62 -5.17 6.01
N VAL A 168 14.33 -4.27 5.08
CA VAL A 168 14.63 -4.45 3.65
C VAL A 168 16.14 -4.55 3.42
N SER A 169 16.94 -3.76 4.15
CA SER A 169 18.40 -3.86 4.06
C SER A 169 18.92 -5.23 4.52
N LEU A 170 18.40 -5.74 5.64
CA LEU A 170 18.76 -7.07 6.15
C LEU A 170 18.36 -8.17 5.16
N ASP A 171 17.15 -8.09 4.59
CA ASP A 171 16.65 -9.06 3.62
C ASP A 171 17.51 -9.10 2.34
N ILE A 172 17.96 -7.93 1.87
CA ILE A 172 18.85 -7.82 0.72
C ILE A 172 20.20 -8.46 1.02
N ASP A 173 20.75 -8.24 2.22
CA ASP A 173 22.04 -8.80 2.61
C ASP A 173 21.98 -10.32 2.82
N GLU A 174 20.89 -10.84 3.39
CA GLU A 174 20.60 -12.28 3.47
C GLU A 174 20.54 -12.89 2.06
N MET A 175 19.77 -12.28 1.14
CA MET A 175 19.67 -12.76 -0.24
C MET A 175 21.03 -12.76 -0.97
N LYS A 176 21.88 -11.76 -0.73
CA LYS A 176 23.24 -11.73 -1.30
C LYS A 176 24.11 -12.87 -0.78
N LEU A 177 24.00 -13.20 0.52
CA LEU A 177 24.71 -14.32 1.12
C LEU A 177 24.25 -15.65 0.51
N GLU A 178 22.93 -15.86 0.36
CA GLU A 178 22.39 -17.06 -0.28
C GLU A 178 22.90 -17.23 -1.73
N ILE A 179 22.91 -16.15 -2.51
CA ILE A 179 23.44 -16.16 -3.89
C ILE A 179 24.94 -16.51 -3.88
N ALA A 180 25.70 -15.94 -2.95
CA ALA A 180 27.13 -16.23 -2.82
C ALA A 180 27.38 -17.69 -2.47
N GLU A 181 26.64 -18.25 -1.52
CA GLU A 181 26.71 -19.66 -1.14
C GLU A 181 26.37 -20.58 -2.32
N TYR A 182 25.27 -20.33 -3.02
CA TYR A 182 24.88 -21.09 -4.21
C TYR A 182 25.97 -21.11 -5.27
N SER A 183 26.53 -19.93 -5.58
CA SER A 183 27.61 -19.82 -6.58
C SER A 183 28.89 -20.54 -6.14
N ALA A 184 29.22 -20.53 -4.84
CA ALA A 184 30.38 -21.25 -4.31
C ALA A 184 30.17 -22.78 -4.38
N THR A 185 28.97 -23.28 -4.06
CA THR A 185 28.64 -24.71 -4.22
C THR A 185 28.70 -25.16 -5.67
N GLU A 186 28.18 -24.36 -6.60
CA GLU A 186 28.23 -24.67 -8.03
C GLU A 186 29.68 -24.71 -8.57
N GLN A 187 30.55 -23.83 -8.08
CA GLN A 187 31.98 -23.86 -8.42
C GLN A 187 32.67 -25.12 -7.88
N LEU A 188 32.41 -25.51 -6.63
CA LEU A 188 32.97 -26.72 -6.03
C LEU A 188 32.52 -27.99 -6.75
N GLU A 189 31.26 -28.08 -7.17
CA GLU A 189 30.74 -29.21 -7.95
C GLU A 189 31.41 -29.29 -9.34
N ASN A 190 31.58 -28.14 -10.01
CA ASN A 190 32.24 -28.06 -11.31
C ASN A 190 33.75 -28.42 -11.22
N GLU A 191 34.45 -27.99 -10.17
CA GLU A 191 35.86 -28.33 -9.93
C GLU A 191 36.05 -29.81 -9.58
N SER A 192 35.18 -30.37 -8.74
CA SER A 192 35.15 -31.80 -8.42
C SER A 192 34.90 -32.66 -9.66
N GLY A 193 33.97 -32.24 -10.53
CA GLY A 193 33.71 -32.87 -11.83
C GLY A 193 34.93 -32.84 -12.75
N ARG A 194 35.61 -31.70 -12.88
CA ARG A 194 36.84 -31.56 -13.68
C ARG A 194 38.00 -32.40 -13.13
N SER A 195 38.18 -32.44 -11.81
CA SER A 195 39.22 -33.24 -11.16
C SER A 195 39.04 -34.74 -11.43
N LYS A 196 37.81 -35.26 -11.33
CA LYS A 196 37.50 -36.64 -11.71
C LYS A 196 37.82 -36.93 -13.17
N TYR A 197 37.46 -36.03 -14.09
CA TYR A 197 37.73 -36.20 -15.51
C TYR A 197 39.23 -36.24 -15.84
N ASN A 198 40.02 -35.34 -15.22
CA ASN A 198 41.47 -35.31 -15.41
C ASN A 198 42.16 -36.55 -14.83
N ASN A 199 41.68 -37.08 -13.70
CA ASN A 199 42.21 -38.32 -13.12
C ASN A 199 41.91 -39.54 -14.01
N VAL A 200 40.72 -39.63 -14.61
CA VAL A 200 40.38 -40.68 -15.57
C VAL A 200 41.21 -40.56 -16.86
N LEU A 201 41.37 -39.35 -17.39
CA LEU A 201 42.17 -39.10 -18.59
C LEU A 201 43.65 -39.47 -18.38
N ASN A 202 44.24 -39.07 -17.25
CA ASN A 202 45.61 -39.40 -16.89
C ASN A 202 45.81 -40.92 -16.69
N PHE A 203 44.81 -41.61 -16.14
CA PHE A 203 44.82 -43.07 -16.02
C PHE A 203 44.80 -43.77 -17.39
N VAL A 204 43.93 -43.32 -18.31
CA VAL A 204 43.86 -43.88 -19.67
C VAL A 204 45.13 -43.61 -20.48
N VAL A 205 45.69 -42.40 -20.39
CA VAL A 205 46.97 -42.06 -21.03
C VAL A 205 48.13 -42.88 -20.45
N GLY A 206 48.16 -43.08 -19.13
CA GLY A 206 49.16 -43.92 -18.46
C GLY A 206 49.11 -45.38 -18.92
N LEU A 207 47.92 -45.96 -19.07
CA LEU A 207 47.76 -47.31 -19.61
C LEU A 207 48.23 -47.42 -21.07
N GLY A 208 47.95 -46.42 -21.89
CA GLY A 208 48.44 -46.35 -23.28
C GLY A 208 49.97 -46.39 -23.36
N PHE A 209 50.66 -45.61 -22.51
CA PHE A 209 52.12 -45.62 -22.43
C PHE A 209 52.70 -46.97 -22.00
N ILE A 210 52.05 -47.67 -21.06
CA ILE A 210 52.48 -49.00 -20.62
C ILE A 210 52.35 -50.02 -21.76
N THR A 211 51.26 -49.97 -22.54
CA THR A 211 51.10 -50.87 -23.70
C THR A 211 52.13 -50.64 -24.80
N VAL A 212 52.51 -49.39 -25.07
CA VAL A 212 53.57 -49.05 -26.03
C VAL A 212 54.94 -49.51 -25.54
N LEU A 213 55.25 -49.35 -24.25
CA LEU A 213 56.50 -49.83 -23.64
C LEU A 213 56.60 -51.36 -23.68
N ILE A 214 55.51 -52.08 -23.41
CA ILE A 214 55.46 -53.55 -23.50
C ILE A 214 55.66 -54.00 -24.96
N TYR A 215 55.07 -53.30 -25.93
CA TYR A 215 55.25 -53.61 -27.35
C TYR A 215 56.69 -53.39 -27.82
N ILE A 216 57.35 -52.30 -27.38
CA ILE A 216 58.77 -52.02 -27.70
C ILE A 216 59.72 -53.05 -27.07
N LEU A 217 59.39 -53.61 -25.90
CA LEU A 217 60.21 -54.63 -25.23
C LEU A 217 60.04 -56.05 -25.80
N LEU A 218 58.99 -56.29 -26.59
CA LEU A 218 58.66 -57.61 -27.16
C LEU A 218 59.02 -57.75 -28.65
N VAL A 219 59.50 -56.68 -29.29
CA VAL A 219 60.01 -56.64 -30.68
C VAL A 219 61.53 -56.55 -30.66
#